data_AF-A0AAU5ZC66-F1
#
_entry.id   AF-A0AAU5ZC66-F1
#
_cell.length_a   1.000
_cell.length_b   1.000
_cell.length_c   1.000
_cell.angle_alpha   90.00
_cell.angle_beta   90.00
_cell.angle_gamma   90.00
#
_symmetry.space_group_name_H-M   'P 1'
#
loop_
_entity.id
_entity.type
_entity.pdbx_description
1 polymer ?
#
loop_
_entity_poly.entity_id
_entity_poly.type
_entity_poly.pdbx_seq_one_letter_code
_entity_poly.pdbx_strand_id
1 'polypeptide(L)'
;MLIGLLVFLGIHAFGGDDKPESGPTTSEQPTGNPTSGGGDKNGELGNATGQAKTATEKLQGLGYGCSDLFNTAQGAHRGCFKYEGATEAQAIFQFQSDGTIIGVDLTSQNEDNVNNAAVTFDAALQALGNDTFGGSEVKKVQDAIKTGQKSQKVGSTWGEFELRNDGDTVELSGGKSGSDSLDLPKKTFDTTEPQLAAALKAKQYVCTSSCSKQVGKYGSQRVYFYASEGEGIKQIEMSASGDPGEVKKALPAAVNDAFGVLKGGDVAALKSYIQSHSDGKSYASYVAGWRVEITGNAEDDYASQRINISYETFFV
;
A
#
# COMPACT_ATOMS: atom_id res chain seq x y z
N MET A 1 -22.19 58.64 -13.11
CA MET A 1 -20.87 59.26 -13.33
C MET A 1 -20.39 59.83 -12.00
N LEU A 2 -19.56 59.09 -11.26
CA LEU A 2 -18.33 59.57 -10.63
C LEU A 2 -17.63 58.38 -9.97
N ILE A 3 -16.35 58.26 -10.28
CA ILE A 3 -15.37 57.30 -9.81
C ILE A 3 -14.79 57.83 -8.50
N GLY A 4 -14.42 56.93 -7.58
CA GLY A 4 -13.68 57.26 -6.36
C GLY A 4 -12.79 56.11 -5.93
N LEU A 5 -11.66 55.93 -6.61
CA LEU A 5 -10.55 55.06 -6.26
C LEU A 5 -9.73 55.73 -5.13
N LEU A 6 -9.41 55.01 -4.06
CA LEU A 6 -8.36 55.40 -3.11
C LEU A 6 -7.41 54.23 -2.90
N VAL A 7 -6.21 54.40 -3.45
CA VAL A 7 -4.99 53.63 -3.17
C VAL A 7 -4.21 54.42 -2.11
N PHE A 8 -3.72 53.74 -1.08
CA PHE A 8 -2.58 54.22 -0.30
C PHE A 8 -1.54 53.11 -0.12
N LEU A 9 -0.32 53.48 -0.49
CA LEU A 9 0.94 52.74 -0.43
C LEU A 9 1.47 52.61 1.01
N GLY A 10 2.22 51.54 1.27
CA GLY A 10 2.89 51.27 2.54
C GLY A 10 4.19 52.05 2.74
N ILE A 11 4.74 51.95 3.96
CA ILE A 11 6.14 52.24 4.28
C ILE A 11 6.66 51.21 5.32
N HIS A 12 7.87 50.73 5.03
CA HIS A 12 8.80 49.90 5.79
C HIS A 12 9.09 50.33 7.24
N ALA A 13 9.44 49.35 8.07
CA ALA A 13 10.51 49.50 9.07
C ALA A 13 11.32 48.20 9.25
N PHE A 14 12.65 48.34 9.12
CA PHE A 14 13.76 47.43 9.48
C PHE A 14 13.68 47.04 10.98
N GLY A 15 14.10 45.90 11.52
CA GLY A 15 15.30 45.07 11.33
C GLY A 15 16.09 45.04 12.67
N GLY A 16 16.41 43.86 13.23
CA GLY A 16 17.39 43.71 14.34
C GLY A 16 17.19 42.53 15.30
N ASP A 17 18.17 41.62 15.33
CA ASP A 17 18.37 40.44 16.20
C ASP A 17 18.60 40.76 17.69
N ASP A 18 18.12 39.91 18.62
CA ASP A 18 18.93 39.32 19.72
C ASP A 18 18.16 38.21 20.52
N LYS A 19 18.95 37.30 21.12
CA LYS A 19 18.68 35.92 21.62
C LYS A 19 17.80 35.75 22.89
N PRO A 20 17.39 34.50 23.25
CA PRO A 20 16.16 34.22 24.01
C PRO A 20 16.33 34.05 25.54
N GLU A 21 15.28 34.42 26.29
CA GLU A 21 15.07 34.03 27.69
C GLU A 21 14.40 32.65 27.80
N SER A 22 14.67 31.96 28.91
CA SER A 22 14.39 30.55 29.15
C SER A 22 13.31 30.30 30.21
N GLY A 23 12.30 29.50 29.85
CA GLY A 23 11.50 28.61 30.73
C GLY A 23 10.08 29.07 31.14
N PRO A 24 9.17 28.16 31.57
CA PRO A 24 9.28 26.70 31.69
C PRO A 24 8.21 25.88 30.90
N THR A 25 8.53 24.58 30.83
CA THR A 25 7.87 23.39 30.27
C THR A 25 6.46 23.09 30.77
N THR A 26 5.54 22.65 29.88
CA THR A 26 4.87 21.32 29.88
C THR A 26 3.72 21.27 28.87
N SER A 27 3.88 20.50 27.80
CA SER A 27 2.84 19.76 27.08
C SER A 27 3.54 18.98 25.96
N GLU A 28 4.07 17.80 26.29
CA GLU A 28 4.59 16.87 25.29
C GLU A 28 3.43 16.31 24.47
N GLN A 29 3.22 16.90 23.30
CA GLN A 29 2.46 16.30 22.22
C GLN A 29 3.47 15.58 21.32
N PRO A 30 3.34 14.27 21.02
CA PRO A 30 4.32 13.59 20.19
C PRO A 30 4.08 13.98 18.72
N THR A 31 4.70 15.07 18.27
CA THR A 31 4.94 15.33 16.85
C THR A 31 6.18 14.54 16.41
N GLY A 32 5.98 13.28 16.05
CA GLY A 32 6.96 12.53 15.28
C GLY A 32 7.01 13.08 13.86
N ASN A 33 7.98 13.94 13.56
CA ASN A 33 8.32 14.26 12.17
C ASN A 33 8.80 12.97 11.47
N PRO A 34 8.39 12.73 10.21
CA PRO A 34 8.97 11.65 9.42
C PRO A 34 10.44 11.98 9.17
N THR A 35 11.34 11.09 9.60
CA THR A 35 12.75 11.12 9.24
C THR A 35 12.89 10.82 7.76
N SER A 36 13.09 11.87 6.96
CA SER A 36 13.45 11.77 5.56
C SER A 36 14.82 11.09 5.41
N GLY A 37 14.80 9.82 4.99
CA GLY A 37 15.98 9.05 4.60
C GLY A 37 15.95 8.83 3.10
N GLY A 38 16.70 9.64 2.35
CA GLY A 38 16.66 9.65 0.89
C GLY A 38 17.18 8.35 0.25
N GLY A 39 16.49 7.96 -0.82
CA GLY A 39 17.05 7.19 -1.93
C GLY A 39 16.79 5.69 -1.91
N ASP A 40 15.58 5.27 -2.26
CA ASP A 40 15.32 4.49 -3.49
C ASP A 40 13.83 4.17 -3.60
N LYS A 41 13.36 3.98 -4.83
CA LYS A 41 11.95 3.94 -5.26
C LYS A 41 11.17 2.78 -4.63
N ASN A 42 10.71 2.93 -3.39
CA ASN A 42 9.62 2.24 -2.68
C ASN A 42 9.45 2.98 -1.33
N GLY A 43 8.28 2.95 -0.69
CA GLY A 43 8.01 3.78 0.50
C GLY A 43 9.11 3.70 1.58
N GLU A 44 9.30 4.78 2.35
CA GLU A 44 10.37 4.87 3.36
C GLU A 44 10.28 3.71 4.35
N LEU A 45 11.33 2.87 4.38
CA LEU A 45 11.49 1.84 5.39
C LEU A 45 11.93 2.53 6.69
N GLY A 46 11.17 2.34 7.76
CA GLY A 46 11.63 2.71 9.09
C GLY A 46 12.74 1.78 9.59
N ASN A 47 13.37 2.19 10.69
CA ASN A 47 14.50 1.48 11.31
C ASN A 47 14.04 0.11 11.86
N ALA A 48 14.07 -0.93 11.03
CA ALA A 48 13.92 -2.30 11.48
C ALA A 48 15.24 -2.82 12.07
N THR A 49 15.13 -3.63 13.12
CA THR A 49 16.25 -4.36 13.74
C THR A 49 15.91 -5.86 13.79
N GLY A 50 16.78 -6.69 14.37
CA GLY A 50 16.48 -8.11 14.66
C GLY A 50 15.99 -8.92 13.46
N GLN A 51 14.99 -9.77 13.70
CA GLN A 51 14.40 -10.67 12.70
C GLN A 51 13.78 -9.89 11.53
N ALA A 52 13.08 -8.79 11.82
CA ALA A 52 12.45 -7.95 10.81
C ALA A 52 13.44 -7.37 9.80
N LYS A 53 14.62 -6.92 10.27
CA LYS A 53 15.69 -6.44 9.38
C LYS A 53 16.19 -7.57 8.48
N THR A 54 16.55 -8.71 9.06
CA THR A 54 17.08 -9.84 8.29
C THR A 54 16.08 -10.39 7.29
N ALA A 55 14.80 -10.51 7.66
CA ALA A 55 13.73 -10.91 6.75
C ALA A 55 13.59 -9.92 5.59
N THR A 56 13.62 -8.62 5.87
CA THR A 56 13.55 -7.56 4.85
C THR A 56 14.71 -7.68 3.86
N GLU A 57 15.95 -7.78 4.35
CA GLU A 57 17.15 -7.89 3.50
C GLU A 57 17.12 -9.14 2.62
N LYS A 58 16.67 -10.28 3.17
CA LYS A 58 16.50 -11.53 2.41
C LYS A 58 15.43 -11.42 1.33
N LEU A 59 14.26 -10.85 1.66
CA LEU A 59 13.19 -10.62 0.70
C LEU A 59 13.62 -9.66 -0.42
N GLN A 60 14.30 -8.57 -0.08
CA GLN A 60 14.89 -7.65 -1.07
C GLN A 60 15.93 -8.36 -1.95
N GLY A 61 16.76 -9.23 -1.38
CA GLY A 61 17.68 -10.09 -2.12
C GLY A 61 17.00 -11.05 -3.09
N LEU A 62 15.74 -11.41 -2.84
CA LEU A 62 14.89 -12.21 -3.75
C LEU A 62 14.11 -11.36 -4.78
N GLY A 63 14.32 -10.04 -4.77
CA GLY A 63 13.70 -9.10 -5.69
C GLY A 63 12.38 -8.50 -5.20
N TYR A 64 12.04 -8.64 -3.91
CA TYR A 64 10.84 -7.99 -3.37
C TYR A 64 11.08 -6.50 -3.10
N GLY A 65 10.12 -5.67 -3.47
CA GLY A 65 10.02 -4.28 -3.02
C GLY A 65 9.34 -4.22 -1.66
N CYS A 66 10.06 -3.84 -0.61
CA CYS A 66 9.54 -3.72 0.75
C CYS A 66 9.20 -2.28 1.11
N SER A 67 8.15 -2.10 1.91
CA SER A 67 7.75 -0.81 2.49
C SER A 67 6.98 -1.02 3.80
N ASP A 68 7.05 -0.04 4.69
CA ASP A 68 6.30 -0.06 5.96
C ASP A 68 4.85 0.38 5.73
N LEU A 69 3.89 -0.40 6.24
CA LEU A 69 2.48 0.01 6.36
C LEU A 69 2.31 1.03 7.48
N PHE A 70 2.93 0.76 8.62
CA PHE A 70 2.99 1.71 9.72
C PHE A 70 4.22 1.41 10.56
N ASN A 71 4.69 2.45 11.24
CA ASN A 71 5.81 2.35 12.15
C ASN A 71 5.49 3.19 13.39
N THR A 72 5.32 2.52 14.53
CA THR A 72 5.01 3.14 15.82
C THR A 72 6.07 2.77 16.86
N ALA A 73 6.00 3.39 18.03
CA ALA A 73 6.85 3.02 19.16
C ALA A 73 6.63 1.58 19.65
N GLN A 74 5.46 0.96 19.40
CA GLN A 74 5.15 -0.41 19.82
C GLN A 74 5.70 -1.46 18.84
N GLY A 75 6.02 -1.04 17.63
CA GLY A 75 6.37 -1.92 16.54
C GLY A 75 5.86 -1.39 15.21
N ALA A 76 6.05 -2.20 14.18
CA ALA A 76 5.75 -1.85 12.82
C ALA A 76 5.21 -3.06 12.06
N HIS A 77 4.68 -2.76 10.89
CA HIS A 77 4.15 -3.73 9.97
C HIS A 77 4.71 -3.40 8.61
N ARG A 78 5.31 -4.41 7.99
CA ARG A 78 5.99 -4.28 6.72
C ARG A 78 5.39 -5.27 5.76
N GLY A 79 5.26 -4.84 4.51
CA GLY A 79 4.98 -5.77 3.46
C GLY A 79 5.90 -5.57 2.27
N CYS A 80 6.19 -6.69 1.65
CA CYS A 80 7.15 -6.86 0.58
C CYS A 80 6.42 -7.52 -0.59
N PHE A 81 6.53 -6.93 -1.78
CA PHE A 81 5.83 -7.41 -2.97
C PHE A 81 6.80 -7.76 -4.08
N LYS A 82 6.44 -8.75 -4.90
CA LYS A 82 7.15 -9.12 -6.10
C LYS A 82 6.17 -9.43 -7.22
N TYR A 83 6.37 -8.80 -8.38
CA TYR A 83 5.75 -9.20 -9.65
C TYR A 83 6.82 -9.71 -10.60
N GLU A 84 6.62 -10.90 -11.15
CA GLU A 84 7.49 -11.51 -12.15
C GLU A 84 6.65 -12.26 -13.19
N GLY A 85 6.32 -11.57 -14.29
CA GLY A 85 5.41 -12.10 -15.31
C GLY A 85 4.03 -12.38 -14.71
N ALA A 86 3.55 -13.62 -14.86
CA ALA A 86 2.30 -14.08 -14.28
C ALA A 86 2.39 -14.43 -12.77
N THR A 87 3.56 -14.29 -12.15
CA THR A 87 3.72 -14.55 -10.72
C THR A 87 3.57 -13.27 -9.91
N GLU A 88 2.67 -13.30 -8.94
CA GLU A 88 2.54 -12.29 -7.89
C GLU A 88 2.86 -12.94 -6.55
N ALA A 89 3.67 -12.27 -5.74
CA ALA A 89 3.94 -12.72 -4.37
C ALA A 89 3.99 -11.56 -3.39
N GLN A 90 3.46 -11.81 -2.20
CA GLN A 90 3.35 -10.88 -1.10
C GLN A 90 3.87 -11.54 0.17
N ALA A 91 4.71 -10.83 0.91
CA ALA A 91 5.13 -11.20 2.24
C ALA A 91 4.86 -10.03 3.19
N ILE A 92 3.89 -10.22 4.07
CA ILE A 92 3.48 -9.29 5.12
C ILE A 92 3.98 -9.82 6.46
N PHE A 93 4.51 -8.93 7.31
CA PHE A 93 4.84 -9.29 8.69
C PHE A 93 4.74 -8.11 9.67
N GLN A 94 4.28 -8.44 10.87
CA GLN A 94 4.25 -7.54 12.03
C GLN A 94 5.43 -7.84 12.94
N PHE A 95 6.06 -6.79 13.47
CA PHE A 95 7.18 -6.92 14.38
C PHE A 95 7.15 -5.87 15.49
N GLN A 96 7.63 -6.26 16.67
CA GLN A 96 7.78 -5.39 17.83
C GLN A 96 8.94 -4.42 17.64
N SER A 97 9.07 -3.43 18.54
CA SER A 97 10.13 -2.41 18.47
C SER A 97 11.56 -2.97 18.50
N ASP A 98 11.75 -4.17 19.03
CA ASP A 98 13.04 -4.88 19.06
C ASP A 98 13.32 -5.68 17.77
N GLY A 99 12.40 -5.64 16.80
CA GLY A 99 12.50 -6.37 15.54
C GLY A 99 12.04 -7.82 15.61
N THR A 100 11.49 -8.29 16.74
CA THR A 100 10.89 -9.62 16.85
C THR A 100 9.61 -9.69 16.01
N ILE A 101 9.56 -10.64 15.06
CA ILE A 101 8.36 -10.88 14.25
C ILE A 101 7.33 -11.64 15.08
N ILE A 102 6.09 -11.17 15.05
CA ILE A 102 4.97 -11.70 15.85
C ILE A 102 3.78 -12.16 15.00
N GLY A 103 3.71 -11.76 13.73
CA GLY A 103 2.65 -12.16 12.82
C GLY A 103 3.15 -12.13 11.38
N VAL A 104 2.69 -13.08 10.56
CA VAL A 104 3.10 -13.24 9.16
C VAL A 104 1.91 -13.57 8.28
N ASP A 105 1.95 -13.09 7.05
CA ASP A 105 1.09 -13.52 5.96
C ASP A 105 1.90 -13.57 4.67
N LEU A 106 1.95 -14.76 4.09
CA LEU A 106 2.65 -15.02 2.85
C LEU A 106 1.63 -15.46 1.83
N THR A 107 1.60 -14.78 0.70
CA THR A 107 0.73 -15.12 -0.42
C THR A 107 1.57 -15.22 -1.69
N SER A 108 1.30 -16.23 -2.51
CA SER A 108 1.89 -16.37 -3.84
C SER A 108 0.85 -16.90 -4.80
N GLN A 109 0.72 -16.25 -5.94
CA GLN A 109 -0.22 -16.58 -6.99
C GLN A 109 0.52 -16.69 -8.32
N ASN A 110 0.14 -17.65 -9.14
CA ASN A 110 0.56 -17.70 -10.53
C ASN A 110 -0.59 -18.28 -11.37
N GLU A 111 -1.16 -17.43 -12.21
CA GLU A 111 -2.35 -17.78 -13.03
C GLU A 111 -2.02 -18.78 -14.16
N ASP A 112 -0.75 -18.93 -14.53
CA ASP A 112 -0.30 -19.82 -15.60
C ASP A 112 0.19 -21.19 -15.08
N ASN A 113 0.72 -21.24 -13.85
CA ASN A 113 1.40 -22.42 -13.31
C ASN A 113 1.56 -22.39 -11.78
N VAL A 114 0.73 -23.16 -11.07
CA VAL A 114 0.81 -23.42 -9.62
C VAL A 114 2.21 -23.75 -9.11
N ASN A 115 3.03 -24.50 -9.87
CA ASN A 115 4.36 -24.89 -9.39
C ASN A 115 5.27 -23.67 -9.23
N ASN A 116 5.09 -22.65 -10.06
CA ASN A 116 5.83 -21.39 -9.94
C ASN A 116 5.35 -20.57 -8.73
N ALA A 117 4.05 -20.59 -8.44
CA ALA A 117 3.50 -19.99 -7.22
C ALA A 117 4.10 -20.65 -5.97
N ALA A 118 4.15 -21.99 -5.92
CA ALA A 118 4.72 -22.74 -4.80
C ALA A 118 6.23 -22.50 -4.62
N VAL A 119 7.01 -22.42 -5.71
CA VAL A 119 8.46 -22.11 -5.64
C VAL A 119 8.69 -20.70 -5.09
N THR A 120 7.89 -19.73 -5.54
CA THR A 120 8.02 -18.33 -5.09
C THR A 120 7.58 -18.16 -3.65
N PHE A 121 6.50 -18.84 -3.26
CA PHE A 121 6.05 -18.96 -1.88
C PHE A 121 7.14 -19.55 -1.00
N ASP A 122 7.76 -20.66 -1.43
CA ASP A 122 8.80 -21.34 -0.66
C ASP A 122 10.02 -20.47 -0.43
N ALA A 123 10.44 -19.70 -1.44
CA ALA A 123 11.54 -18.74 -1.29
C ALA A 123 11.21 -17.65 -0.25
N ALA A 124 9.98 -17.11 -0.26
CA ALA A 124 9.54 -16.14 0.74
C ALA A 124 9.45 -16.76 2.14
N LEU A 125 8.90 -17.97 2.24
CA LEU A 125 8.80 -18.74 3.48
C LEU A 125 10.18 -18.99 4.08
N GLN A 126 11.17 -19.35 3.28
CA GLN A 126 12.54 -19.58 3.75
C GLN A 126 13.24 -18.28 4.15
N ALA A 127 13.02 -17.19 3.40
CA ALA A 127 13.59 -15.89 3.68
C ALA A 127 13.13 -15.34 5.04
N LEU A 128 11.83 -15.46 5.31
CA LEU A 128 11.24 -14.98 6.56
C LEU A 128 11.36 -16.01 7.68
N GLY A 129 11.07 -17.26 7.39
CA GLY A 129 10.75 -18.28 8.37
C GLY A 129 11.91 -18.89 9.12
N ASN A 130 13.05 -19.08 8.46
CA ASN A 130 14.21 -19.75 9.06
C ASN A 130 14.70 -19.05 10.34
N ASP A 131 14.70 -17.71 10.34
CA ASP A 131 15.16 -16.92 11.48
C ASP A 131 14.01 -16.51 12.43
N THR A 132 12.76 -16.61 11.95
CA THR A 132 11.56 -16.20 12.70
C THR A 132 10.99 -17.33 13.54
N PHE A 133 10.69 -18.47 12.90
CA PHE A 133 10.04 -19.62 13.52
C PHE A 133 10.89 -20.89 13.49
N GLY A 134 12.01 -20.89 12.77
CA GLY A 134 12.98 -21.99 12.73
C GLY A 134 12.76 -22.94 11.55
N GLY A 135 13.86 -23.50 11.04
CA GLY A 135 13.85 -24.36 9.84
C GLY A 135 13.00 -25.64 9.96
N SER A 136 12.76 -26.14 11.19
CA SER A 136 11.84 -27.26 11.40
C SER A 136 10.39 -26.88 11.10
N GLU A 137 9.97 -25.66 11.46
CA GLU A 137 8.62 -25.17 11.22
C GLU A 137 8.44 -24.79 9.74
N VAL A 138 9.46 -24.20 9.10
CA VAL A 138 9.52 -24.03 7.63
C VAL A 138 9.24 -25.35 6.93
N LYS A 139 9.94 -26.41 7.33
CA LYS A 139 9.79 -27.73 6.72
C LYS A 139 8.39 -28.31 6.90
N LYS A 140 7.75 -28.13 8.06
CA LYS A 140 6.36 -28.58 8.27
C LYS A 140 5.40 -27.89 7.30
N VAL A 141 5.53 -26.58 7.10
CA VAL A 141 4.70 -25.84 6.15
C VAL A 141 4.95 -26.31 4.71
N GLN A 142 6.23 -26.46 4.32
CA GLN A 142 6.60 -27.00 3.01
C GLN A 142 6.02 -28.40 2.76
N ASP A 143 6.09 -29.27 3.75
CA ASP A 143 5.55 -30.62 3.63
C ASP A 143 4.02 -30.60 3.58
N ALA A 144 3.34 -29.71 4.31
CA ALA A 144 1.90 -29.51 4.20
C ALA A 144 1.47 -29.06 2.79
N ILE A 145 2.19 -28.12 2.17
CA ILE A 145 1.93 -27.69 0.77
C ILE A 145 2.02 -28.87 -0.20
N LYS A 146 3.04 -29.73 -0.06
CA LYS A 146 3.23 -30.92 -0.92
C LYS A 146 2.12 -31.95 -0.77
N THR A 147 1.44 -32.01 0.38
CA THR A 147 0.30 -32.93 0.56
C THR A 147 -0.96 -32.48 -0.19
N GLY A 148 -1.00 -31.24 -0.70
CA GLY A 148 -2.09 -30.74 -1.54
C GLY A 148 -3.41 -30.50 -0.79
N GLN A 149 -3.38 -30.34 0.54
CA GLN A 149 -4.58 -29.98 1.29
C GLN A 149 -4.98 -28.54 1.02
N LYS A 150 -6.26 -28.31 0.77
CA LYS A 150 -6.78 -26.97 0.47
C LYS A 150 -6.72 -25.99 1.63
N SER A 151 -6.90 -26.49 2.85
CA SER A 151 -6.79 -25.69 4.06
C SER A 151 -6.34 -26.59 5.21
N GLN A 152 -5.35 -26.15 5.97
CA GLN A 152 -4.79 -26.91 7.07
C GLN A 152 -4.22 -25.99 8.15
N LYS A 153 -4.50 -26.30 9.42
CA LYS A 153 -3.74 -25.73 10.55
C LYS A 153 -2.43 -26.49 10.72
N VAL A 154 -1.31 -25.78 10.71
CA VAL A 154 0.03 -26.36 10.90
C VAL A 154 0.50 -26.04 12.31
N GLY A 155 0.50 -27.05 13.18
CA GLY A 155 0.93 -26.89 14.57
C GLY A 155 2.42 -26.58 14.68
N SER A 156 2.75 -25.49 15.37
CA SER A 156 4.11 -24.99 15.54
C SER A 156 4.43 -24.68 17.00
N THR A 157 5.72 -24.77 17.34
CA THR A 157 6.22 -24.31 18.66
C THR A 157 6.35 -22.80 18.74
N TRP A 158 6.37 -22.12 17.58
CA TRP A 158 6.40 -20.66 17.51
C TRP A 158 5.00 -20.05 17.70
N GLY A 159 3.96 -20.73 17.21
CA GLY A 159 2.66 -20.12 16.97
C GLY A 159 1.66 -21.07 16.33
N GLU A 160 0.57 -20.50 15.84
CA GLU A 160 -0.38 -21.19 14.99
C GLU A 160 -0.23 -20.69 13.55
N PHE A 161 -0.24 -21.62 12.59
CA PHE A 161 -0.26 -21.31 11.18
C PHE A 161 -1.55 -21.83 10.55
N GLU A 162 -2.16 -21.02 9.69
CA GLU A 162 -3.22 -21.44 8.79
C GLU A 162 -2.70 -21.40 7.36
N LEU A 163 -2.64 -22.56 6.72
CA LEU A 163 -2.23 -22.72 5.33
C LEU A 163 -3.47 -22.89 4.47
N ARG A 164 -3.50 -22.22 3.32
CA ARG A 164 -4.48 -22.42 2.26
C ARG A 164 -3.79 -22.61 0.91
N ASN A 165 -4.28 -23.56 0.13
CA ASN A 165 -3.75 -23.89 -1.19
C ASN A 165 -4.88 -24.26 -2.14
N ASP A 166 -5.26 -23.32 -3.01
CA ASP A 166 -6.40 -23.51 -3.93
C ASP A 166 -6.00 -23.93 -5.35
N GLY A 167 -4.73 -24.30 -5.54
CA GLY A 167 -4.16 -24.57 -6.85
C GLY A 167 -3.45 -23.35 -7.39
N ASP A 168 -4.15 -22.26 -7.70
CA ASP A 168 -3.50 -21.10 -8.33
C ASP A 168 -2.84 -20.16 -7.31
N THR A 169 -3.22 -20.31 -6.03
CA THR A 169 -2.78 -19.47 -4.92
C THR A 169 -2.37 -20.32 -3.72
N VAL A 170 -1.24 -19.96 -3.11
CA VAL A 170 -0.76 -20.50 -1.83
C VAL A 170 -0.67 -19.36 -0.82
N GLU A 171 -1.36 -19.52 0.30
CA GLU A 171 -1.46 -18.54 1.39
C GLU A 171 -1.06 -19.19 2.71
N LEU A 172 -0.31 -18.47 3.55
CA LEU A 172 -0.01 -18.85 4.92
C LEU A 172 -0.13 -17.64 5.81
N SER A 173 -1.06 -17.67 6.76
CA SER A 173 -1.09 -16.74 7.88
C SER A 173 -0.56 -17.43 9.14
N GLY A 174 0.03 -16.67 10.06
CA GLY A 174 0.36 -17.24 11.36
C GLY A 174 0.87 -16.25 12.39
N GLY A 175 0.50 -16.50 13.65
CA GLY A 175 0.72 -15.62 14.79
C GLY A 175 1.54 -16.29 15.88
N LYS A 176 2.47 -15.55 16.47
CA LYS A 176 3.35 -16.01 17.54
C LYS A 176 2.55 -16.25 18.82
N SER A 177 2.75 -17.41 19.45
CA SER A 177 2.08 -17.75 20.70
C SER A 177 2.37 -16.74 21.80
N GLY A 178 1.32 -16.25 22.46
CA GLY A 178 1.42 -15.29 23.57
C GLY A 178 1.82 -13.87 23.15
N SER A 179 1.73 -13.54 21.85
CA SER A 179 1.87 -12.17 21.35
C SER A 179 0.52 -11.67 20.85
N ASP A 180 0.17 -10.44 21.18
CA ASP A 180 -1.00 -9.78 20.63
C ASP A 180 -0.64 -9.12 19.30
N SER A 181 -1.54 -9.23 18.32
CA SER A 181 -1.46 -8.47 17.06
C SER A 181 -1.42 -6.96 17.37
N LEU A 182 -0.61 -6.21 16.62
CA LEU A 182 -0.57 -4.76 16.77
C LEU A 182 -1.85 -4.15 16.21
N ASP A 183 -2.41 -3.18 16.92
CA ASP A 183 -3.53 -2.40 16.41
C ASP A 183 -3.08 -1.60 15.18
N LEU A 184 -3.71 -1.88 14.04
CA LEU A 184 -3.51 -1.09 12.83
C LEU A 184 -4.25 0.24 12.99
N PRO A 185 -3.57 1.40 12.86
CA PRO A 185 -4.28 2.66 12.84
C PRO A 185 -5.22 2.66 11.64
N LYS A 186 -6.51 2.94 11.89
CA LYS A 186 -7.48 3.14 10.82
C LYS A 186 -6.98 4.26 9.90
N LYS A 187 -7.06 4.04 8.59
CA LYS A 187 -6.64 5.03 7.61
C LYS A 187 -7.78 5.36 6.64
N THR A 188 -8.05 6.64 6.48
CA THR A 188 -9.07 7.19 5.58
C THR A 188 -8.53 8.46 4.95
N PHE A 189 -8.95 8.76 3.72
CA PHE A 189 -8.86 10.12 3.20
C PHE A 189 -9.81 11.04 3.96
N ASP A 190 -9.52 12.33 4.07
CA ASP A 190 -10.45 13.31 4.67
C ASP A 190 -11.66 13.57 3.76
N THR A 191 -11.56 13.19 2.48
CA THR A 191 -12.63 13.29 1.50
C THR A 191 -13.65 12.18 1.71
N THR A 192 -14.92 12.56 1.77
CA THR A 192 -16.07 11.65 1.89
C THR A 192 -16.58 11.20 0.52
N GLU A 193 -17.33 10.09 0.46
CA GLU A 193 -17.94 9.61 -0.79
C GLU A 193 -18.80 10.66 -1.49
N PRO A 194 -19.69 11.42 -0.81
CA PRO A 194 -20.51 12.43 -1.47
C PRO A 194 -19.68 13.57 -2.09
N GLN A 195 -18.58 13.96 -1.43
CA GLN A 195 -17.68 15.00 -1.94
C GLN A 195 -16.96 14.54 -3.21
N LEU A 196 -16.43 13.31 -3.22
CA LEU A 196 -15.77 12.76 -4.40
C LEU A 196 -16.76 12.55 -5.55
N ALA A 197 -17.93 11.95 -5.27
CA ALA A 197 -18.97 11.74 -6.26
C ALA A 197 -19.46 13.06 -6.90
N ALA A 198 -19.68 14.11 -6.09
CA ALA A 198 -20.11 15.41 -6.59
C ALA A 198 -19.05 16.05 -7.50
N ALA A 199 -17.77 15.96 -7.13
CA ALA A 199 -16.69 16.48 -7.94
C ALA A 199 -16.51 15.71 -9.26
N LEU A 200 -16.62 14.37 -9.23
CA LEU A 200 -16.58 13.55 -10.44
C LEU A 200 -17.79 13.82 -11.36
N LYS A 201 -19.00 14.02 -10.81
CA LYS A 201 -20.17 14.47 -11.60
C LYS A 201 -19.92 15.80 -12.29
N ALA A 202 -19.27 16.77 -11.62
CA ALA A 202 -18.87 18.03 -12.24
C ALA A 202 -17.87 17.84 -13.40
N LYS A 203 -17.11 16.74 -13.39
CA LYS A 203 -16.20 16.31 -14.47
C LYS A 203 -16.87 15.43 -15.53
N GLN A 204 -18.21 15.36 -15.52
CA GLN A 204 -19.05 14.59 -16.46
C GLN A 204 -18.94 13.06 -16.28
N TYR A 205 -18.64 12.58 -15.08
CA TYR A 205 -18.80 11.17 -14.77
C TYR A 205 -20.26 10.86 -14.42
N VAL A 206 -20.72 9.70 -14.85
CA VAL A 206 -21.98 9.10 -14.42
C VAL A 206 -21.70 8.24 -13.20
N CYS A 207 -22.22 8.63 -12.03
CA CYS A 207 -21.96 7.93 -10.77
C CYS A 207 -23.17 7.13 -10.30
N THR A 208 -22.98 5.82 -10.18
CA THR A 208 -23.90 4.87 -9.51
C THR A 208 -23.17 4.21 -8.34
N SER A 209 -22.89 2.90 -8.39
CA SER A 209 -21.97 2.21 -7.47
C SER A 209 -20.50 2.49 -7.77
N SER A 210 -20.22 3.10 -8.93
CA SER A 210 -18.93 3.66 -9.33
C SER A 210 -19.19 4.85 -10.25
N CYS A 211 -18.19 5.71 -10.42
CA CYS A 211 -18.24 6.83 -11.36
C CYS A 211 -17.52 6.46 -12.65
N SER A 212 -18.23 6.41 -13.78
CA SER A 212 -17.65 6.10 -15.08
C SER A 212 -17.81 7.24 -16.08
N LYS A 213 -16.89 7.29 -17.04
CA LYS A 213 -16.90 8.25 -18.14
C LYS A 213 -16.45 7.52 -19.40
N GLN A 214 -17.21 7.68 -20.48
CA GLN A 214 -16.88 7.06 -21.76
C GLN A 214 -15.58 7.64 -22.32
N VAL A 215 -14.75 6.77 -22.88
CA VAL A 215 -13.51 7.11 -23.57
C VAL A 215 -13.60 6.51 -24.96
N GLY A 216 -13.56 7.35 -26.00
CA GLY A 216 -13.67 6.85 -27.36
C GLY A 216 -14.97 6.10 -27.66
N LYS A 217 -14.90 5.19 -28.63
CA LYS A 217 -16.07 4.41 -29.07
C LYS A 217 -16.36 3.21 -28.15
N TYR A 218 -15.32 2.55 -27.66
CA TYR A 218 -15.43 1.29 -26.92
C TYR A 218 -14.72 1.31 -25.55
N GLY A 219 -14.10 2.43 -25.18
CA GLY A 219 -13.37 2.57 -23.93
C GLY A 219 -14.18 3.21 -22.81
N SER A 220 -13.66 3.05 -21.60
CA SER A 220 -14.23 3.62 -20.38
C SER A 220 -13.10 3.97 -19.41
N GLN A 221 -13.26 5.06 -18.68
CA GLN A 221 -12.51 5.30 -17.45
C GLN A 221 -13.46 5.31 -16.27
N ARG A 222 -13.01 4.74 -15.15
CA ARG A 222 -13.81 4.52 -13.95
C ARG A 222 -13.03 4.94 -12.73
N VAL A 223 -13.75 5.53 -11.78
CA VAL A 223 -13.30 5.75 -10.41
C VAL A 223 -14.30 5.08 -9.48
N TYR A 224 -13.87 4.04 -8.79
CA TYR A 224 -14.60 3.39 -7.71
C TYR A 224 -14.01 3.86 -6.38
N PHE A 225 -14.85 4.00 -5.37
CA PHE A 225 -14.43 4.37 -4.02
C PHE A 225 -15.40 3.79 -3.00
N TYR A 226 -14.87 3.54 -1.80
CA TYR A 226 -15.63 2.99 -0.69
C TYR A 226 -15.22 3.67 0.62
N ALA A 227 -16.22 4.00 1.45
CA ALA A 227 -16.08 4.42 2.84
C ALA A 227 -17.03 3.65 3.74
N SER A 228 -16.68 3.55 5.02
CA SER A 228 -17.67 3.18 6.04
C SER A 228 -18.60 4.36 6.31
N GLU A 229 -19.81 4.09 6.79
CA GLU A 229 -20.80 5.14 7.07
C GLU A 229 -20.23 6.21 8.02
N GLY A 230 -20.28 7.47 7.59
CA GLY A 230 -19.75 8.61 8.36
C GLY A 230 -18.23 8.75 8.39
N GLU A 231 -17.49 7.84 7.74
CA GLU A 231 -16.02 7.89 7.65
C GLU A 231 -15.55 8.41 6.28
N GLY A 232 -14.26 8.70 6.19
CA GLY A 232 -13.60 9.04 4.93
C GLY A 232 -13.38 7.83 4.03
N ILE A 233 -12.97 8.08 2.79
CA ILE A 233 -12.69 7.00 1.81
C ILE A 233 -11.56 6.10 2.31
N LYS A 234 -11.78 4.78 2.28
CA LYS A 234 -10.83 3.71 2.68
C LYS A 234 -10.27 2.93 1.50
N GLN A 235 -10.91 3.05 0.35
CA GLN A 235 -10.45 2.44 -0.87
C GLN A 235 -10.81 3.35 -2.03
N ILE A 236 -9.89 3.55 -2.95
CA ILE A 236 -10.14 4.18 -4.23
C ILE A 236 -9.45 3.37 -5.33
N GLU A 237 -10.22 3.05 -6.36
CA GLU A 237 -9.72 2.39 -7.56
C GLU A 237 -9.96 3.30 -8.76
N MET A 238 -8.93 3.50 -9.57
CA MET A 238 -9.02 4.21 -10.84
C MET A 238 -8.63 3.25 -11.95
N SER A 239 -9.48 3.09 -12.96
CA SER A 239 -9.22 2.20 -14.09
C SER A 239 -9.58 2.84 -15.41
N ALA A 240 -8.91 2.39 -16.46
CA ALA A 240 -9.25 2.72 -17.83
C ALA A 240 -9.06 1.49 -18.72
N SER A 241 -9.98 1.27 -19.64
CA SER A 241 -9.91 0.19 -20.61
C SER A 241 -10.43 0.64 -21.98
N GLY A 242 -9.95 0.02 -23.06
CA GLY A 242 -10.27 0.39 -24.44
C GLY A 242 -9.06 0.36 -25.37
N ASP A 243 -9.09 1.16 -26.43
CA ASP A 243 -7.97 1.25 -27.38
C ASP A 243 -6.70 1.74 -26.65
N PRO A 244 -5.51 1.16 -26.90
CA PRO A 244 -4.29 1.48 -26.16
C PRO A 244 -3.93 2.97 -26.12
N GLY A 245 -4.12 3.67 -27.25
CA GLY A 245 -3.87 5.11 -27.36
C GLY A 245 -4.84 5.97 -26.55
N GLU A 246 -6.05 5.47 -26.31
CA GLU A 246 -7.08 6.12 -25.49
C GLU A 246 -6.84 5.85 -23.99
N VAL A 247 -6.53 4.61 -23.63
CA VAL A 247 -6.20 4.21 -22.24
C VAL A 247 -5.02 5.00 -21.71
N LYS A 248 -3.97 5.18 -22.53
CA LYS A 248 -2.78 5.99 -22.19
C LYS A 248 -3.11 7.45 -21.81
N LYS A 249 -4.24 7.99 -22.28
CA LYS A 249 -4.71 9.34 -21.93
C LYS A 249 -5.74 9.32 -20.80
N ALA A 250 -6.60 8.30 -20.79
CA ALA A 250 -7.72 8.16 -19.88
C ALA A 250 -7.31 7.86 -18.44
N LEU A 251 -6.34 6.96 -18.23
CA LEU A 251 -5.89 6.63 -16.86
C LEU A 251 -5.27 7.86 -16.16
N PRO A 252 -4.32 8.62 -16.76
CA PRO A 252 -3.83 9.85 -16.14
C PRO A 252 -4.92 10.89 -15.89
N ALA A 253 -5.96 10.96 -16.73
CA ALA A 253 -7.10 11.84 -16.51
C ALA A 253 -7.92 11.41 -15.29
N ALA A 254 -8.24 10.12 -15.15
CA ALA A 254 -8.95 9.58 -14.00
C ALA A 254 -8.16 9.80 -12.69
N VAL A 255 -6.84 9.57 -12.72
CA VAL A 255 -5.95 9.85 -11.58
C VAL A 255 -5.99 11.33 -11.23
N ASN A 256 -5.87 12.24 -12.20
CA ASN A 256 -5.89 13.67 -11.92
C ASN A 256 -7.26 14.16 -11.41
N ASP A 257 -8.36 13.63 -11.93
CA ASP A 257 -9.70 13.96 -11.48
C ASP A 257 -9.94 13.51 -10.03
N ALA A 258 -9.53 12.28 -9.68
CA ALA A 258 -9.65 11.76 -8.32
C ALA A 258 -8.75 12.52 -7.34
N PHE A 259 -7.45 12.62 -7.64
CA PHE A 259 -6.47 13.30 -6.78
C PHE A 259 -6.63 14.82 -6.74
N GLY A 260 -7.40 15.42 -7.65
CA GLY A 260 -7.79 16.83 -7.57
C GLY A 260 -8.79 17.12 -6.44
N VAL A 261 -9.38 16.08 -5.86
CA VAL A 261 -10.46 16.18 -4.86
C VAL A 261 -10.09 15.49 -3.54
N LEU A 262 -9.27 14.43 -3.60
CA LEU A 262 -8.78 13.75 -2.41
C LEU A 262 -8.01 14.72 -1.48
N LYS A 263 -8.32 14.63 -0.20
CA LYS A 263 -7.68 15.36 0.90
C LYS A 263 -7.14 14.36 1.92
N GLY A 264 -6.04 14.73 2.56
CA GLY A 264 -5.34 13.90 3.53
C GLY A 264 -3.83 14.11 3.44
N GLY A 265 -3.10 13.78 4.52
CA GLY A 265 -1.64 13.96 4.59
C GLY A 265 -0.86 13.16 3.55
N ASP A 266 -1.42 12.03 3.08
CA ASP A 266 -0.72 11.08 2.22
C ASP A 266 -0.97 11.28 0.73
N VAL A 267 -1.90 12.17 0.35
CA VAL A 267 -2.35 12.35 -1.04
C VAL A 267 -1.18 12.68 -1.98
N ALA A 268 -0.24 13.50 -1.51
CA ALA A 268 0.93 13.88 -2.31
C ALA A 268 1.89 12.69 -2.55
N ALA A 269 2.16 11.89 -1.52
CA ALA A 269 3.02 10.71 -1.62
C ALA A 269 2.43 9.65 -2.55
N LEU A 270 1.13 9.37 -2.39
CA LEU A 270 0.38 8.45 -3.26
C LEU A 270 0.39 8.90 -4.71
N LYS A 271 0.11 10.18 -4.97
CA LYS A 271 0.12 10.74 -6.33
C LYS A 271 1.51 10.63 -6.95
N SER A 272 2.56 10.95 -6.18
CA SER A 272 3.93 10.87 -6.67
C SER A 272 4.34 9.44 -7.01
N TYR A 273 3.98 8.45 -6.19
CA TYR A 273 4.26 7.04 -6.47
C TYR A 273 3.57 6.57 -7.75
N ILE A 274 2.29 6.92 -7.95
CA ILE A 274 1.55 6.55 -9.17
C ILE A 274 2.20 7.19 -10.41
N GLN A 275 2.62 8.45 -10.32
CA GLN A 275 3.26 9.15 -11.44
C GLN A 275 4.61 8.53 -11.81
N SER A 276 5.40 8.07 -10.84
CA SER A 276 6.68 7.39 -11.11
C SER A 276 6.53 5.99 -11.69
N HIS A 277 5.33 5.40 -11.61
CA HIS A 277 5.02 4.05 -12.06
C HIS A 277 3.92 4.06 -13.15
N SER A 278 4.02 5.04 -14.06
CA SER A 278 3.07 5.24 -15.17
C SER A 278 3.53 4.62 -16.49
N ASP A 279 4.49 3.69 -16.46
CA ASP A 279 5.06 3.04 -17.64
C ASP A 279 4.19 1.89 -18.20
N GLY A 280 3.06 1.61 -17.54
CA GLY A 280 2.08 0.60 -17.93
C GLY A 280 2.37 -0.81 -17.42
N LYS A 281 3.45 -1.02 -16.66
CA LYS A 281 3.74 -2.29 -16.00
C LYS A 281 2.96 -2.43 -14.69
N SER A 282 2.96 -3.66 -14.16
CA SER A 282 2.38 -3.95 -12.86
C SER A 282 3.37 -3.64 -11.73
N TYR A 283 2.85 -3.05 -10.66
CA TYR A 283 3.57 -2.67 -9.45
C TYR A 283 2.67 -2.85 -8.23
N ALA A 284 3.22 -3.26 -7.10
CA ALA A 284 2.58 -3.04 -5.81
C ALA A 284 3.61 -2.59 -4.79
N SER A 285 3.16 -1.72 -3.89
CA SER A 285 3.96 -1.23 -2.77
C SER A 285 3.05 -0.67 -1.69
N TYR A 286 3.61 -0.47 -0.51
CA TYR A 286 2.97 0.38 0.49
C TYR A 286 3.49 1.81 0.35
N VAL A 287 2.58 2.77 0.32
CA VAL A 287 2.92 4.19 0.21
C VAL A 287 2.22 4.92 1.33
N ALA A 288 3.01 5.41 2.29
CA ALA A 288 2.51 6.08 3.49
C ALA A 288 1.44 5.25 4.23
N GLY A 289 1.54 3.92 4.21
CA GLY A 289 0.58 3.02 4.86
C GLY A 289 -0.66 2.62 4.07
N TRP A 290 -0.72 2.97 2.79
CA TRP A 290 -1.74 2.45 1.87
C TRP A 290 -1.13 1.36 0.98
N ARG A 291 -1.86 0.26 0.74
CA ARG A 291 -1.53 -0.67 -0.35
C ARG A 291 -1.87 0.03 -1.67
N VAL A 292 -0.86 0.19 -2.52
CA VAL A 292 -1.02 0.72 -3.86
C VAL A 292 -0.68 -0.39 -4.84
N GLU A 293 -1.63 -0.77 -5.68
CA GLU A 293 -1.45 -1.75 -6.74
C GLU A 293 -1.74 -1.10 -8.07
N ILE A 294 -0.82 -1.21 -9.01
CA ILE A 294 -0.95 -0.79 -10.39
C ILE A 294 -0.89 -2.08 -11.19
N THR A 295 -1.93 -2.38 -11.95
CA THR A 295 -1.99 -3.56 -12.83
C THR A 295 -2.31 -3.09 -14.23
N GLY A 296 -1.57 -3.58 -15.22
CA GLY A 296 -1.78 -3.21 -16.61
C GLY A 296 -1.60 -4.40 -17.55
N ASN A 297 -2.47 -4.49 -18.55
CA ASN A 297 -2.23 -5.27 -19.75
C ASN A 297 -2.15 -4.29 -20.93
N ALA A 298 -1.01 -4.31 -21.62
CA ALA A 298 -0.71 -3.45 -22.77
C ALA A 298 -0.35 -4.24 -24.03
N GLU A 299 -0.52 -5.57 -24.03
CA GLU A 299 0.05 -6.44 -25.07
C GLU A 299 -0.88 -6.66 -26.28
N ASP A 300 -2.16 -6.25 -26.22
CA ASP A 300 -3.16 -6.55 -27.25
C ASP A 300 -3.86 -5.29 -27.84
N ASP A 301 -4.73 -5.51 -28.84
CA ASP A 301 -5.65 -4.52 -29.44
C ASP A 301 -6.60 -3.86 -28.41
N TYR A 302 -6.65 -4.38 -27.18
CA TYR A 302 -7.41 -3.86 -26.06
C TYR A 302 -6.50 -3.72 -24.83
N ALA A 303 -6.33 -2.50 -24.35
CA ALA A 303 -5.57 -2.22 -23.13
C ALA A 303 -6.50 -2.10 -21.93
N SER A 304 -6.02 -2.52 -20.77
CA SER A 304 -6.69 -2.30 -19.49
C SER A 304 -5.65 -1.95 -18.43
N GLN A 305 -5.86 -0.87 -17.71
CA GLN A 305 -5.01 -0.46 -16.61
C GLN A 305 -5.87 -0.09 -15.40
N ARG A 306 -5.38 -0.43 -14.22
CA ARG A 306 -6.07 -0.24 -12.94
C ARG A 306 -5.06 0.15 -11.88
N ILE A 307 -5.44 1.12 -11.05
CA ILE A 307 -4.72 1.56 -9.86
C ILE A 307 -5.68 1.38 -8.69
N ASN A 308 -5.36 0.48 -7.76
CA ASN A 308 -6.10 0.28 -6.52
C ASN A 308 -5.27 0.87 -5.36
N ILE A 309 -5.90 1.73 -4.56
CA ILE A 309 -5.35 2.24 -3.32
C ILE A 309 -6.29 1.82 -2.22
N SER A 310 -5.82 0.99 -1.30
CA SER A 310 -6.66 0.44 -0.23
C SER A 310 -5.95 0.49 1.11
N TYR A 311 -6.72 0.74 2.16
CA TYR A 311 -6.28 0.46 3.51
C TYR A 311 -6.39 -1.04 3.75
N GLU A 312 -5.27 -1.65 4.11
CA GLU A 312 -5.20 -3.08 4.36
C GLU A 312 -5.38 -3.37 5.85
N THR A 313 -6.36 -4.20 6.17
CA THR A 313 -6.53 -4.75 7.50
C THR A 313 -5.84 -6.09 7.56
N PHE A 314 -4.72 -6.14 8.27
CA PHE A 314 -4.02 -7.37 8.59
C PHE A 314 -4.33 -7.77 10.04
N PHE A 315 -4.95 -8.93 10.19
CA PHE A 315 -5.20 -9.55 11.49
C PHE A 315 -4.61 -10.96 11.47
N VAL A 316 -3.93 -11.30 12.55
CA VAL A 316 -3.31 -12.61 12.80
C VAL A 316 -3.81 -13.12 14.13
#